data_AF-A0AAW5F5K2-F1
#
_entry.id   AF-A0AAW5F5K2-F1
#
_cell.length_a   1.000
_cell.length_b   1.000
_cell.length_c   1.000
_cell.angle_alpha   90.00
_cell.angle_beta   90.00
_cell.angle_gamma   90.00
#
_symmetry.space_group_name_H-M   'P 1'
#
loop_
_entity.id
_entity.type
_entity.pdbx_description
1 polymer ?
#
loop_
_entity_poly.entity_id
_entity_poly.type
_entity_poly.pdbx_seq_one_letter_code
_entity_poly.pdbx_strand_id
1 'polypeptide(L)'
;MKKRRLFSIMAASVLAVSLLAGCGGKSATADGQTDKAEAQAQSGQSSEKKVLRVWLEKVFSDDANTFLQKRVEQYAQEKGVEVQFEFLSATDFVPKLNAAIEAGSNIPDITLTSGNRALNYYPNIPNVDVTELVDEINEKRPYFDSVYEGAKYGGVNYFVPFTSSTCLMFVRTDMLEAKGITKYPETWDEVFEVAEKVADPDNGIYGLGIGCGPTDEDCENTFRTLLWNYGAYLFNEEGGSAVPNEKTKAMIEKYADLYNKEIIPPSATTWDPGGNNTTYLMGESAIVFNAPTLYNALKADEAYKEIFENTVALNMPDGPDNSQHMGFITGWQIMNSCKDMDTAEDFIKFMLDKDWQNSYLEITAPVFAPIFKDAEENDFWKEGINAQVVAYAKNAGGYYGYPAKTLDGMVVGIKHYFTYPVAEMLNSVVTGAATPEQAMEKMNADIKEISESIK
;
A
#
# COMPACT_ATOMS: atom_id res chain seq x y z
N MET A 1 -1.37 -45.88 23.88
CA MET A 1 -1.87 -45.41 25.18
C MET A 1 -2.45 -44.01 24.97
N LYS A 2 -3.77 -43.89 24.69
CA LYS A 2 -4.82 -43.26 25.54
C LYS A 2 -4.34 -41.92 26.16
N LYS A 3 -4.92 -40.74 25.87
CA LYS A 3 -6.35 -40.29 25.81
C LYS A 3 -6.47 -39.07 24.85
N ARG A 4 -7.36 -38.99 23.82
CA ARG A 4 -8.84 -38.74 23.79
C ARG A 4 -9.24 -37.38 24.43
N ARG A 5 -9.97 -36.44 23.79
CA ARG A 5 -11.26 -36.46 23.03
C ARG A 5 -11.39 -35.16 22.18
N LEU A 6 -11.74 -35.19 20.88
CA LEU A 6 -13.08 -35.21 20.24
C LEU A 6 -13.98 -34.00 20.50
N PHE A 7 -14.33 -33.25 19.45
CA PHE A 7 -15.72 -32.85 19.16
C PHE A 7 -15.98 -32.79 17.65
N SER A 8 -17.17 -33.26 17.28
CA SER A 8 -17.57 -33.73 15.96
C SER A 8 -18.28 -32.67 15.11
N ILE A 9 -18.16 -32.83 13.80
CA ILE A 9 -19.00 -32.27 12.73
C ILE A 9 -20.40 -32.86 12.81
N MET A 10 -21.47 -32.05 12.68
CA MET A 10 -22.67 -32.44 11.93
C MET A 10 -23.52 -31.22 11.53
N ALA A 11 -24.25 -31.40 10.42
CA ALA A 11 -24.75 -30.41 9.50
C ALA A 11 -26.16 -29.88 9.79
N ALA A 12 -26.42 -28.71 9.20
CA ALA A 12 -27.58 -28.33 8.39
C ALA A 12 -29.01 -28.26 8.98
N SER A 13 -29.61 -27.10 8.66
CA SER A 13 -31.00 -26.81 8.29
C SER A 13 -32.09 -26.83 9.38
N VAL A 14 -32.82 -25.71 9.51
CA VAL A 14 -34.17 -25.51 8.93
C VAL A 14 -34.63 -24.04 9.09
N LEU A 15 -35.40 -23.63 8.08
CA LEU A 15 -36.05 -22.39 7.69
C LEU A 15 -36.61 -21.39 8.73
N ALA A 16 -36.59 -20.15 8.24
CA ALA A 16 -37.48 -19.00 8.43
C ALA A 16 -38.98 -19.27 8.69
N VAL A 17 -39.66 -18.30 9.32
CA VAL A 17 -40.67 -17.39 8.70
C VAL A 17 -41.44 -16.62 9.80
N SER A 18 -41.33 -15.29 9.70
CA SER A 18 -42.19 -14.15 10.09
C SER A 18 -43.44 -14.30 10.99
N LEU A 19 -43.75 -13.24 11.74
CA LEU A 19 -44.91 -12.32 11.57
C LEU A 19 -45.00 -11.37 12.81
N LEU A 20 -44.78 -10.06 12.61
CA LEU A 20 -45.77 -8.97 12.55
C LEU A 20 -46.52 -8.61 13.86
N ALA A 21 -46.22 -7.37 14.31
CA ALA A 21 -47.13 -6.28 14.71
C ALA A 21 -48.30 -6.54 15.67
N GLY A 22 -48.44 -5.66 16.67
CA GLY A 22 -49.74 -5.44 17.32
C GLY A 22 -49.70 -4.62 18.60
N CYS A 23 -50.05 -3.34 18.47
CA CYS A 23 -50.33 -2.37 19.55
C CYS A 23 -51.29 -2.89 20.64
N GLY A 24 -51.19 -2.30 21.84
CA GLY A 24 -52.21 -2.46 22.86
C GLY A 24 -52.07 -1.48 24.02
N GLY A 25 -52.40 -0.20 23.79
CA GLY A 25 -52.62 0.76 24.88
C GLY A 25 -53.96 0.51 25.58
N LYS A 26 -54.00 0.73 26.90
CA LYS A 26 -55.24 0.93 27.67
C LYS A 26 -54.98 1.89 28.83
N SER A 27 -55.63 3.05 28.76
CA SER A 27 -55.75 4.02 29.85
C SER A 27 -56.70 3.52 30.95
N ALA A 28 -56.37 3.83 32.19
CA ALA A 28 -57.34 4.06 33.28
C ALA A 28 -56.70 5.00 34.32
N THR A 29 -57.49 6.00 34.73
CA THR A 29 -57.17 7.23 35.47
C THR A 29 -57.53 7.18 36.97
N ALA A 30 -57.04 8.22 37.69
CA ALA A 30 -57.39 8.75 39.04
C ALA A 30 -56.56 8.19 40.21
N ASP A 31 -56.01 8.93 41.19
CA ASP A 31 -56.05 10.34 41.66
C ASP A 31 -54.60 10.65 42.14
N GLY A 32 -54.00 11.85 42.16
CA GLY A 32 -54.47 13.15 42.61
C GLY A 32 -53.52 13.65 43.71
N GLN A 33 -52.51 14.48 43.39
CA GLN A 33 -52.05 15.59 44.24
C GLN A 33 -50.97 16.43 43.54
N THR A 34 -51.25 17.73 43.47
CA THR A 34 -50.39 18.82 43.02
C THR A 34 -49.35 19.16 44.07
N ASP A 35 -48.08 19.27 43.65
CA ASP A 35 -47.15 20.27 44.19
C ASP A 35 -46.34 20.85 43.03
N LYS A 36 -46.53 22.15 42.80
CA LYS A 36 -45.71 22.96 41.89
C LYS A 36 -44.40 23.28 42.61
N ALA A 37 -43.29 22.75 42.10
CA ALA A 37 -41.98 23.36 42.25
C ALA A 37 -41.53 23.84 40.86
N GLU A 38 -41.42 25.15 40.69
CA GLU A 38 -40.83 25.79 39.52
C GLU A 38 -39.35 25.37 39.42
N ALA A 39 -39.03 24.53 38.45
CA ALA A 39 -37.66 24.33 38.01
C ALA A 39 -37.36 25.36 36.92
N GLN A 40 -36.43 26.27 37.22
CA GLN A 40 -35.83 27.20 36.27
C GLN A 40 -35.33 26.43 35.05
N ALA A 41 -35.86 26.77 33.88
CA ALA A 41 -35.27 26.40 32.60
C ALA A 41 -33.92 27.10 32.48
N GLN A 42 -32.84 26.41 32.83
CA GLN A 42 -31.52 26.75 32.35
C GLN A 42 -31.49 26.31 30.88
N SER A 43 -31.61 27.29 29.98
CA SER A 43 -31.33 27.11 28.56
C SER A 43 -29.84 26.81 28.38
N GLY A 44 -29.43 25.58 28.67
CA GLY A 44 -28.22 25.02 28.11
C GLY A 44 -28.50 24.84 26.62
N GLN A 45 -27.85 25.65 25.78
CA GLN A 45 -27.60 25.22 24.41
C GLN A 45 -26.89 23.87 24.53
N SER A 46 -27.59 22.77 24.24
CA SER A 46 -26.89 21.53 23.91
C SER A 46 -26.16 21.86 22.61
N SER A 47 -24.89 22.21 22.69
CA SER A 47 -24.01 22.09 21.54
C SER A 47 -24.15 20.65 21.09
N GLU A 48 -24.79 20.44 19.95
CA GLU A 48 -24.93 19.12 19.36
C GLU A 48 -23.53 18.51 19.30
N LYS A 49 -23.33 17.38 19.99
CA LYS A 49 -22.01 16.78 20.13
C LYS A 49 -21.54 16.39 18.73
N LYS A 50 -20.45 16.99 18.26
CA LYS A 50 -19.87 16.70 16.94
C LYS A 50 -19.50 15.21 16.88
N VAL A 51 -19.87 14.54 15.79
CA VAL A 51 -19.58 13.12 15.56
C VAL A 51 -18.74 12.99 14.29
N LEU A 52 -17.63 12.27 14.36
CA LEU A 52 -16.82 11.86 13.21
C LEU A 52 -16.80 10.33 13.11
N ARG A 53 -17.07 9.80 11.92
CA ARG A 53 -16.90 8.37 11.60
C ARG A 53 -15.57 8.18 10.87
N VAL A 54 -14.68 7.38 11.43
CA VAL A 54 -13.30 7.23 10.93
C VAL A 54 -13.01 5.77 10.65
N TRP A 55 -12.62 5.42 9.42
CA TRP A 55 -12.18 4.06 9.09
C TRP A 55 -10.68 4.02 8.87
N LEU A 56 -10.01 3.09 9.54
CA LEU A 56 -8.57 2.93 9.52
C LEU A 56 -8.24 1.56 8.96
N GLU A 57 -7.33 1.50 7.98
CA GLU A 57 -6.75 0.24 7.55
C GLU A 57 -5.74 -0.26 8.59
N LYS A 58 -5.84 -1.55 8.97
CA LYS A 58 -4.87 -2.18 9.86
C LYS A 58 -3.54 -2.36 9.16
N VAL A 59 -2.46 -2.08 9.89
CA VAL A 59 -1.11 -2.46 9.50
C VAL A 59 -0.70 -3.76 10.20
N PHE A 60 0.31 -4.46 9.69
CA PHE A 60 0.83 -5.72 10.26
C PHE A 60 1.64 -5.53 11.55
N SER A 61 1.18 -4.65 12.45
CA SER A 61 1.77 -4.38 13.76
C SER A 61 0.68 -4.00 14.76
N ASP A 62 0.45 -4.86 15.76
CA ASP A 62 -0.53 -4.63 16.82
C ASP A 62 -0.18 -3.41 17.68
N ASP A 63 1.11 -3.18 17.92
CA ASP A 63 1.60 -2.01 18.65
C ASP A 63 1.31 -0.72 17.89
N ALA A 64 1.53 -0.69 16.57
CA ALA A 64 1.20 0.45 15.72
C ALA A 64 -0.31 0.72 15.70
N ASN A 65 -1.13 -0.32 15.50
CA ASN A 65 -2.60 -0.19 15.50
C ASN A 65 -3.10 0.35 16.85
N THR A 66 -2.55 -0.15 17.96
CA THR A 66 -2.89 0.31 19.33
C THR A 66 -2.44 1.75 19.57
N PHE A 67 -1.27 2.13 19.07
CA PHE A 67 -0.75 3.50 19.19
C PHE A 67 -1.61 4.50 18.42
N LEU A 68 -2.01 4.15 17.19
CA LEU A 68 -2.93 4.93 16.37
C LEU A 68 -4.31 5.05 17.03
N GLN A 69 -4.85 3.95 17.56
CA GLN A 69 -6.12 3.95 18.30
C GLN A 69 -6.12 4.95 19.45
N LYS A 70 -5.08 4.90 20.30
CA LYS A 70 -4.96 5.78 21.47
C LYS A 70 -4.92 7.26 21.06
N ARG A 71 -4.33 7.58 19.91
CA ARG A 71 -4.32 8.95 19.40
C ARG A 71 -5.70 9.44 18.98
N VAL A 72 -6.50 8.57 18.36
CA VAL A 72 -7.89 8.87 18.03
C VAL A 72 -8.73 9.09 19.29
N GLU A 73 -8.55 8.24 20.31
CA GLU A 73 -9.22 8.39 21.61
C GLU A 73 -8.79 9.69 22.33
N GLN A 74 -7.50 10.04 22.24
CA GLN A 74 -6.96 11.29 22.77
C GLN A 74 -7.62 12.52 22.10
N TYR A 75 -7.72 12.52 20.76
CA TYR A 75 -8.41 13.59 20.04
C TYR A 75 -9.87 13.74 20.51
N ALA A 76 -10.60 12.63 20.58
CA ALA A 76 -11.99 12.61 21.01
C ALA A 76 -12.16 13.24 22.40
N GLN A 77 -11.26 12.91 23.33
CA GLN A 77 -11.26 13.46 24.69
C GLN A 77 -10.89 14.95 24.73
N GLU A 78 -9.82 15.36 24.05
CA GLU A 78 -9.29 16.73 24.12
C GLU A 78 -10.18 17.74 23.38
N LYS A 79 -10.76 17.35 22.25
CA LYS A 79 -11.60 18.23 21.42
C LYS A 79 -13.09 18.12 21.75
N GLY A 80 -13.49 17.20 22.63
CA GLY A 80 -14.89 16.98 22.97
C GLY A 80 -15.73 16.47 21.79
N VAL A 81 -15.10 15.75 20.86
CA VAL A 81 -15.71 15.17 19.65
C VAL A 81 -16.00 13.70 19.91
N GLU A 82 -17.15 13.20 19.47
CA GLU A 82 -17.38 11.76 19.41
C GLU A 82 -16.71 11.19 18.15
N VAL A 83 -15.69 10.35 18.33
CA VAL A 83 -15.09 9.63 17.20
C VAL A 83 -15.54 8.18 17.20
N GLN A 84 -16.32 7.81 16.19
CA GLN A 84 -16.74 6.44 15.91
C GLN A 84 -15.73 5.84 14.93
N PHE A 85 -14.67 5.21 15.45
CA PHE A 85 -13.63 4.63 14.62
C PHE A 85 -13.77 3.11 14.45
N GLU A 86 -13.29 2.60 13.31
CA GLU A 86 -13.23 1.18 13.03
C GLU A 86 -11.92 0.81 12.33
N PHE A 87 -11.31 -0.30 12.74
CA PHE A 87 -10.18 -0.91 12.04
C PHE A 87 -10.63 -2.01 11.09
N LEU A 88 -10.26 -1.88 9.83
CA LEU A 88 -10.55 -2.85 8.78
C LEU A 88 -9.25 -3.50 8.28
N SER A 89 -9.30 -4.78 7.94
CA SER A 89 -8.20 -5.41 7.21
C SER A 89 -8.12 -4.82 5.80
N ALA A 90 -6.94 -4.90 5.16
CA ALA A 90 -6.77 -4.48 3.77
C ALA A 90 -7.76 -5.19 2.82
N THR A 91 -8.06 -6.47 3.08
CA THR A 91 -9.00 -7.28 2.27
C THR A 91 -10.46 -6.88 2.46
N ASP A 92 -10.84 -6.41 3.66
CA ASP A 92 -12.23 -6.05 3.97
C ASP A 92 -12.54 -4.57 3.66
N PHE A 93 -11.52 -3.70 3.58
CA PHE A 93 -11.68 -2.27 3.46
C PHE A 93 -12.49 -1.86 2.22
N VAL A 94 -12.04 -2.27 1.03
CA VAL A 94 -12.65 -1.88 -0.25
C VAL A 94 -14.08 -2.43 -0.41
N PRO A 95 -14.35 -3.74 -0.17
CA PRO A 95 -15.71 -4.27 -0.24
C PRO A 95 -16.67 -3.53 0.69
N LYS A 96 -16.24 -3.21 1.91
CA LYS A 96 -17.08 -2.51 2.88
C LYS A 96 -17.36 -1.06 2.48
N LEU A 97 -16.35 -0.35 1.97
CA LEU A 97 -16.51 1.02 1.50
C LEU A 97 -17.48 1.08 0.31
N ASN A 98 -17.35 0.16 -0.64
CA ASN A 98 -18.27 0.05 -1.78
C ASN A 98 -19.72 -0.17 -1.33
N ALA A 99 -19.95 -1.08 -0.39
CA ALA A 99 -21.28 -1.35 0.13
C ALA A 99 -21.89 -0.12 0.84
N ALA A 100 -21.09 0.65 1.59
CA ALA A 100 -21.56 1.88 2.24
C ALA A 100 -21.91 2.98 1.22
N ILE A 101 -21.09 3.13 0.17
CA ILE A 101 -21.33 4.08 -0.92
C ILE A 101 -22.61 3.71 -1.68
N GLU A 102 -22.77 2.44 -2.06
CA GLU A 102 -23.96 1.94 -2.77
C GLU A 102 -25.24 2.10 -1.95
N ALA A 103 -25.16 1.82 -0.64
CA ALA A 103 -26.29 2.00 0.27
C ALA A 103 -26.61 3.49 0.57
N GLY A 104 -25.74 4.43 0.22
CA GLY A 104 -25.89 5.86 0.54
C GLY A 104 -25.96 6.15 2.04
N SER A 105 -25.47 5.23 2.88
CA SER A 105 -25.55 5.31 4.33
C SER A 105 -24.34 4.66 4.98
N ASN A 106 -23.98 5.09 6.19
CA ASN A 106 -22.80 4.60 6.93
C ASN A 106 -21.44 4.80 6.21
N ILE A 107 -21.36 5.65 5.18
CA ILE A 107 -20.09 6.07 4.57
C ILE A 107 -19.26 6.79 5.64
N PRO A 108 -17.98 6.43 5.89
CA PRO A 108 -17.16 7.15 6.86
C PRO A 108 -16.99 8.62 6.46
N ASP A 109 -16.70 9.48 7.43
CA ASP A 109 -16.36 10.87 7.17
C ASP A 109 -14.88 10.99 6.78
N ILE A 110 -14.02 10.17 7.38
CA ILE A 110 -12.57 10.11 7.15
C ILE A 110 -12.12 8.66 6.97
N THR A 111 -11.18 8.44 6.04
CA THR A 111 -10.49 7.17 5.86
C THR A 111 -8.97 7.34 5.96
N LEU A 112 -8.26 6.32 6.44
CA LEU A 112 -6.80 6.18 6.31
C LEU A 112 -6.48 4.91 5.52
N THR A 113 -5.99 5.07 4.29
CA THR A 113 -5.65 3.97 3.37
C THR A 113 -4.68 4.46 2.28
N SER A 114 -4.31 3.60 1.33
CA SER A 114 -3.44 3.97 0.20
C SER A 114 -4.09 5.08 -0.64
N GLY A 115 -3.37 6.17 -0.86
CA GLY A 115 -3.91 7.39 -1.48
C GLY A 115 -4.43 7.18 -2.90
N ASN A 116 -3.74 6.33 -3.66
CA ASN A 116 -4.10 5.95 -5.03
C ASN A 116 -5.47 5.26 -5.15
N ARG A 117 -5.99 4.67 -4.08
CA ARG A 117 -7.31 4.00 -4.11
C ARG A 117 -8.47 4.94 -4.42
N ALA A 118 -8.32 6.25 -4.19
CA ALA A 118 -9.33 7.25 -4.55
C ALA A 118 -9.69 7.17 -6.05
N LEU A 119 -8.70 6.92 -6.91
CA LEU A 119 -8.88 6.87 -8.36
C LEU A 119 -9.64 5.62 -8.86
N ASN A 120 -9.80 4.58 -8.03
CA ASN A 120 -10.62 3.42 -8.36
C ASN A 120 -12.09 3.79 -8.57
N TYR A 121 -12.53 4.93 -8.02
CA TYR A 121 -13.90 5.41 -8.12
C TYR A 121 -14.13 6.39 -9.27
N TYR A 122 -13.12 6.68 -10.09
CA TYR A 122 -13.27 7.57 -11.24
C TYR A 122 -14.40 7.11 -12.19
N PRO A 123 -15.27 8.03 -12.68
CA PRO A 123 -15.22 9.49 -12.53
C PRO A 123 -15.85 10.04 -11.24
N ASN A 124 -16.50 9.21 -10.43
CA ASN A 124 -17.23 9.60 -9.23
C ASN A 124 -16.39 9.43 -7.96
N ILE A 125 -15.21 10.05 -7.93
CA ILE A 125 -14.28 9.97 -6.78
C ILE A 125 -15.00 10.47 -5.52
N PRO A 126 -15.15 9.64 -4.47
CA PRO A 126 -15.96 9.97 -3.30
C PRO A 126 -15.20 10.78 -2.25
N ASN A 127 -14.04 11.31 -2.61
CA ASN A 127 -13.14 12.09 -1.75
C ASN A 127 -13.24 13.57 -2.12
N VAL A 128 -13.09 14.44 -1.12
CA VAL A 128 -13.00 15.88 -1.34
C VAL A 128 -11.59 16.26 -1.85
N ASP A 129 -11.51 17.41 -2.51
CA ASP A 129 -10.24 18.07 -2.79
C ASP A 129 -9.66 18.63 -1.49
N VAL A 130 -8.49 18.13 -1.07
CA VAL A 130 -7.76 18.57 0.12
C VAL A 130 -6.47 19.32 -0.22
N THR A 131 -6.35 19.85 -1.43
CA THR A 131 -5.12 20.53 -1.91
C THR A 131 -4.72 21.69 -1.01
N GLU A 132 -5.66 22.56 -0.64
CA GLU A 132 -5.37 23.69 0.26
C GLU A 132 -4.85 23.23 1.62
N LEU A 133 -5.41 22.15 2.17
CA LEU A 133 -4.97 21.57 3.43
C LEU A 133 -3.55 20.98 3.31
N VAL A 134 -3.26 20.26 2.22
CA VAL A 134 -1.92 19.72 1.95
C VAL A 134 -0.90 20.84 1.82
N ASP A 135 -1.23 21.91 1.10
CA ASP A 135 -0.38 23.09 0.93
C ASP A 135 -0.11 23.80 2.26
N GLU A 136 -1.14 24.02 3.09
CA GLU A 136 -0.98 24.61 4.43
C GLU A 136 -0.05 23.77 5.32
N ILE A 137 -0.18 22.44 5.27
CA ILE A 137 0.70 21.54 6.02
C ILE A 137 2.13 21.63 5.49
N ASN A 138 2.30 21.60 4.16
CA ASN A 138 3.61 21.67 3.51
C ASN A 138 4.35 22.98 3.81
N GLU A 139 3.63 24.11 3.88
CA GLU A 139 4.20 25.40 4.25
C GLU A 139 4.76 25.40 5.69
N LYS A 140 4.09 24.70 6.62
CA LYS A 140 4.49 24.63 8.04
C LYS A 140 5.52 23.56 8.32
N ARG A 141 5.40 22.41 7.66
CA ARG A 141 6.26 21.23 7.78
C ARG A 141 6.45 20.64 6.38
N PRO A 142 7.54 20.98 5.68
CA PRO A 142 7.73 20.58 4.29
C PRO A 142 7.79 19.07 4.11
N TYR A 143 6.98 18.54 3.19
CA TYR A 143 7.09 17.16 2.72
C TYR A 143 8.37 16.96 1.90
N PHE A 144 8.79 15.71 1.72
CA PHE A 144 9.69 15.36 0.62
C PHE A 144 9.01 15.65 -0.72
N ASP A 145 9.78 16.09 -1.72
CA ASP A 145 9.23 16.53 -3.01
C ASP A 145 8.51 15.38 -3.73
N SER A 146 9.06 14.17 -3.66
CA SER A 146 8.43 12.92 -4.13
C SER A 146 7.07 12.66 -3.52
N VAL A 147 6.88 12.95 -2.22
CA VAL A 147 5.60 12.74 -1.53
C VAL A 147 4.61 13.83 -1.89
N TYR A 148 5.05 15.09 -1.92
CA TYR A 148 4.19 16.23 -2.23
C TYR A 148 3.68 16.17 -3.68
N GLU A 149 4.54 15.84 -4.64
CA GLU A 149 4.12 15.68 -6.03
C GLU A 149 3.42 14.34 -6.27
N GLY A 150 3.85 13.26 -5.62
CA GLY A 150 3.26 11.93 -5.73
C GLY A 150 1.84 11.81 -5.16
N ALA A 151 1.40 12.77 -4.35
CA ALA A 151 0.03 12.84 -3.82
C ALA A 151 -0.98 13.51 -4.77
N LYS A 152 -0.50 14.16 -5.84
CA LYS A 152 -1.35 14.89 -6.79
C LYS A 152 -1.80 13.98 -7.92
N TYR A 153 -3.12 13.91 -8.12
CA TYR A 153 -3.74 13.24 -9.26
C TYR A 153 -4.49 14.26 -10.11
N GLY A 154 -4.03 14.50 -11.34
CA GLY A 154 -4.59 15.55 -12.18
C GLY A 154 -4.45 16.96 -11.60
N GLY A 155 -3.44 17.19 -10.75
CA GLY A 155 -3.21 18.47 -10.06
C GLY A 155 -4.00 18.66 -8.76
N VAL A 156 -4.79 17.67 -8.34
CA VAL A 156 -5.60 17.70 -7.11
C VAL A 156 -5.08 16.68 -6.09
N ASN A 157 -5.10 17.03 -4.81
CA ASN A 157 -4.90 16.07 -3.73
C ASN A 157 -6.26 15.51 -3.27
N TYR A 158 -6.44 14.20 -3.37
CA TYR A 158 -7.62 13.49 -2.82
C TYR A 158 -7.39 12.95 -1.39
N PHE A 159 -6.18 13.15 -0.85
CA PHE A 159 -5.77 12.71 0.46
C PHE A 159 -4.65 13.60 1.01
N VAL A 160 -4.51 13.64 2.33
CA VAL A 160 -3.38 14.25 3.03
C VAL A 160 -2.34 13.17 3.34
N PRO A 161 -1.11 13.24 2.82
CA PRO A 161 -0.08 12.24 3.06
C PRO A 161 0.19 12.00 4.55
N PHE A 162 0.35 10.73 4.94
CA PHE A 162 0.61 10.34 6.34
C PHE A 162 1.87 9.49 6.49
N THR A 163 2.07 8.49 5.64
CA THR A 163 3.26 7.63 5.64
C THR A 163 3.62 7.23 4.21
N SER A 164 4.88 6.85 3.98
CA SER A 164 5.29 6.14 2.77
C SER A 164 5.71 4.73 3.11
N SER A 165 5.20 3.72 2.40
CA SER A 165 5.87 2.41 2.37
C SER A 165 7.05 2.46 1.38
N THR A 166 7.92 1.46 1.46
CA THR A 166 9.12 1.36 0.63
C THR A 166 9.27 -0.04 0.07
N CYS A 167 9.96 -0.17 -1.06
CA CYS A 167 10.48 -1.45 -1.56
C CYS A 167 12.00 -1.34 -1.58
N LEU A 168 12.70 -2.30 -0.98
CA LEU A 168 14.15 -2.31 -0.85
C LEU A 168 14.72 -3.56 -1.51
N MET A 169 16.02 -3.49 -1.83
CA MET A 169 16.80 -4.64 -2.27
C MET A 169 17.43 -5.33 -1.07
N PHE A 170 17.17 -6.63 -0.91
CA PHE A 170 17.78 -7.47 0.11
C PHE A 170 18.82 -8.38 -0.52
N VAL A 171 20.04 -8.37 0.03
CA VAL A 171 21.20 -9.07 -0.56
C VAL A 171 21.85 -9.97 0.47
N ARG A 172 22.10 -11.23 0.09
CA ARG A 172 22.85 -12.23 0.88
C ARG A 172 24.35 -11.99 0.75
N THR A 173 24.94 -11.40 1.79
CA THR A 173 26.35 -10.99 1.80
C THR A 173 27.28 -12.19 1.71
N ASP A 174 26.96 -13.27 2.40
CA ASP A 174 27.72 -14.52 2.40
C ASP A 174 27.76 -15.21 1.02
N MET A 175 26.65 -15.17 0.29
CA MET A 175 26.58 -15.72 -1.08
C MET A 175 27.43 -14.92 -2.07
N LEU A 176 27.47 -13.60 -1.92
CA LEU A 176 28.33 -12.72 -2.71
C LEU A 176 29.82 -12.95 -2.37
N GLU A 177 30.15 -12.99 -1.08
CA GLU A 177 31.51 -13.20 -0.58
C GLU A 177 32.09 -14.55 -1.03
N ALA A 178 31.26 -15.61 -1.05
CA ALA A 178 31.66 -16.93 -1.55
C ALA A 178 32.10 -16.92 -3.02
N LYS A 179 31.65 -15.94 -3.81
CA LYS A 179 32.06 -15.71 -5.21
C LYS A 179 33.13 -14.61 -5.35
N GLY A 180 33.65 -14.09 -4.25
CA GLY A 180 34.65 -13.02 -4.22
C GLY A 180 34.10 -11.63 -4.53
N ILE A 181 32.78 -11.44 -4.45
CA ILE A 181 32.12 -10.16 -4.69
C ILE A 181 32.12 -9.37 -3.38
N THR A 182 32.79 -8.22 -3.37
CA THR A 182 33.00 -7.37 -2.17
C THR A 182 32.28 -6.03 -2.24
N LYS A 183 31.72 -5.68 -3.40
CA LYS A 183 30.88 -4.49 -3.60
C LYS A 183 29.43 -4.96 -3.82
N TYR A 184 28.49 -4.36 -3.11
CA TYR A 184 27.07 -4.58 -3.38
C TYR A 184 26.65 -3.88 -4.69
N PRO A 185 25.71 -4.46 -5.46
CA PRO A 185 25.22 -3.83 -6.67
C PRO A 185 24.42 -2.57 -6.33
N GLU A 186 24.61 -1.52 -7.12
CA GLU A 186 23.92 -0.22 -7.01
C GLU A 186 23.05 0.07 -8.25
N THR A 187 23.31 -0.62 -9.36
CA THR A 187 22.55 -0.48 -10.60
C THR A 187 21.92 -1.80 -11.04
N TRP A 188 20.85 -1.74 -11.84
CA TRP A 188 20.21 -2.94 -12.39
C TRP A 188 21.17 -3.82 -13.19
N ASP A 189 22.08 -3.23 -13.97
CA ASP A 189 23.10 -3.98 -14.70
C ASP A 189 24.03 -4.74 -13.74
N GLU A 190 24.50 -4.08 -12.67
CA GLU A 190 25.30 -4.73 -11.62
C GLU A 190 24.51 -5.84 -10.90
N VAL A 191 23.21 -5.63 -10.64
CA VAL A 191 22.34 -6.68 -10.06
C VAL A 191 22.30 -7.90 -10.95
N PHE A 192 22.07 -7.74 -12.26
CA PHE A 192 22.03 -8.87 -13.18
C PHE A 192 23.36 -9.61 -13.25
N GLU A 193 24.49 -8.89 -13.28
CA GLU A 193 25.81 -9.50 -13.26
C GLU A 193 26.09 -10.28 -11.97
N VAL A 194 25.72 -9.72 -10.81
CA VAL A 194 25.91 -10.37 -9.50
C VAL A 194 25.02 -11.60 -9.42
N ALA A 195 23.75 -11.49 -9.81
CA ALA A 195 22.81 -12.60 -9.83
C ALA A 195 23.32 -13.76 -10.70
N GLU A 196 23.81 -13.46 -11.91
CA GLU A 196 24.42 -14.45 -12.82
C GLU A 196 25.65 -15.15 -12.21
N LYS A 197 26.51 -14.42 -11.48
CA LYS A 197 27.72 -14.98 -10.85
C LYS A 197 27.41 -15.83 -9.62
N VAL A 198 26.37 -15.46 -8.87
CA VAL A 198 26.00 -16.12 -7.61
C VAL A 198 25.15 -17.37 -7.83
N ALA A 199 24.31 -17.37 -8.87
CA ALA A 199 23.46 -18.51 -9.20
C ALA A 199 24.23 -19.83 -9.27
N ASP A 200 23.64 -20.86 -8.66
CA ASP A 200 24.11 -22.25 -8.62
C ASP A 200 22.88 -23.17 -8.52
N PRO A 201 22.08 -23.27 -9.61
CA PRO A 201 20.79 -23.96 -9.61
C PRO A 201 20.92 -25.46 -9.30
N ASP A 202 22.06 -26.07 -9.61
CA ASP A 202 22.37 -27.47 -9.24
C ASP A 202 22.35 -27.69 -7.72
N ASN A 203 22.58 -26.63 -6.94
CA ASN A 203 22.52 -26.61 -5.48
C ASN A 203 21.30 -25.85 -4.94
N GLY A 204 20.33 -25.50 -5.80
CA GLY A 204 19.12 -24.76 -5.41
C GLY A 204 19.37 -23.31 -5.03
N ILE A 205 20.48 -22.71 -5.47
CA ILE A 205 20.80 -21.30 -5.23
C ILE A 205 20.50 -20.49 -6.49
N TYR A 206 19.64 -19.50 -6.35
CA TYR A 206 19.19 -18.62 -7.40
C TYR A 206 19.73 -17.21 -7.17
N GLY A 207 20.20 -16.57 -8.24
CA GLY A 207 20.78 -15.24 -8.14
C GLY A 207 19.74 -14.16 -7.83
N LEU A 208 18.51 -14.31 -8.34
CA LEU A 208 17.49 -13.27 -8.29
C LEU A 208 16.09 -13.86 -8.04
N GLY A 209 15.51 -13.60 -6.87
CA GLY A 209 14.14 -13.99 -6.54
C GLY A 209 13.14 -12.90 -6.95
N ILE A 210 12.84 -12.84 -8.24
CA ILE A 210 11.74 -12.03 -8.78
C ILE A 210 10.67 -12.95 -9.36
N GLY A 211 9.41 -12.69 -9.04
CA GLY A 211 8.29 -13.51 -9.47
C GLY A 211 7.71 -13.07 -10.81
N CYS A 212 6.89 -13.95 -11.40
CA CYS A 212 5.99 -13.60 -12.50
C CYS A 212 4.70 -14.40 -12.42
N GLY A 213 4.25 -14.74 -11.22
CA GLY A 213 2.96 -15.41 -11.06
C GLY A 213 1.81 -14.50 -11.53
N PRO A 214 0.73 -15.02 -12.13
CA PRO A 214 -0.32 -14.18 -12.74
C PRO A 214 -1.02 -13.18 -11.81
N THR A 215 -0.84 -13.29 -10.50
CA THR A 215 -1.41 -12.38 -9.48
C THR A 215 -0.34 -11.78 -8.57
N ASP A 216 0.91 -11.73 -9.04
CA ASP A 216 2.05 -11.24 -8.28
C ASP A 216 2.17 -9.70 -8.38
N GLU A 217 1.68 -9.01 -7.35
CA GLU A 217 1.79 -7.55 -7.19
C GLU A 217 3.24 -7.07 -7.07
N ASP A 218 4.13 -7.83 -6.45
CA ASP A 218 5.53 -7.44 -6.30
C ASP A 218 6.27 -7.47 -7.65
N CYS A 219 5.90 -8.42 -8.52
CA CYS A 219 6.32 -8.43 -9.92
C CYS A 219 5.88 -7.17 -10.67
N GLU A 220 4.60 -6.78 -10.56
CA GLU A 220 4.09 -5.54 -11.18
C GLU A 220 4.92 -4.33 -10.76
N ASN A 221 5.18 -4.19 -9.46
CA ASN A 221 5.93 -3.06 -8.91
C ASN A 221 7.39 -3.04 -9.38
N THR A 222 8.06 -4.19 -9.28
CA THR A 222 9.49 -4.31 -9.58
C THR A 222 9.75 -4.13 -11.08
N PHE A 223 8.96 -4.79 -11.94
CA PHE A 223 9.21 -4.73 -13.38
C PHE A 223 8.81 -3.39 -14.00
N ARG A 224 7.77 -2.72 -13.49
CA ARG A 224 7.45 -1.33 -13.91
C ARG A 224 8.58 -0.37 -13.57
N THR A 225 9.10 -0.49 -12.34
CA THR A 225 10.26 0.30 -11.89
C THR A 225 11.47 0.06 -12.77
N LEU A 226 11.78 -1.21 -13.07
CA LEU A 226 12.84 -1.59 -14.00
C LEU A 226 12.65 -0.93 -15.38
N LEU A 227 11.46 -1.03 -15.97
CA LEU A 227 11.17 -0.39 -17.27
C LEU A 227 11.45 1.11 -17.20
N TRP A 228 10.95 1.80 -16.18
CA TRP A 228 11.16 3.24 -16.02
C TRP A 228 12.64 3.60 -15.96
N ASN A 229 13.44 2.83 -15.21
CA ASN A 229 14.87 3.06 -15.02
C ASN A 229 15.70 2.85 -16.30
N TYR A 230 15.19 2.05 -17.24
CA TYR A 230 15.71 1.91 -18.61
C TYR A 230 14.99 2.84 -19.61
N GLY A 231 14.23 3.83 -19.15
CA GLY A 231 13.55 4.80 -20.02
C GLY A 231 12.49 4.17 -20.94
N ALA A 232 11.93 3.04 -20.51
CA ALA A 232 10.80 2.35 -21.14
C ALA A 232 9.54 2.53 -20.27
N TYR A 233 8.38 2.60 -20.92
CA TYR A 233 7.13 2.91 -20.22
C TYR A 233 5.98 2.09 -20.79
N LEU A 234 5.02 1.73 -19.95
CA LEU A 234 3.75 1.17 -20.41
C LEU A 234 2.83 2.26 -20.98
N PHE A 235 2.92 3.47 -20.43
CA PHE A 235 2.07 4.61 -20.78
C PHE A 235 2.90 5.79 -21.30
N ASN A 236 2.29 6.62 -22.14
CA ASN A 236 2.79 7.95 -22.49
C ASN A 236 2.24 9.01 -21.51
N GLU A 237 2.63 10.27 -21.68
CA GLU A 237 2.21 11.36 -20.79
C GLU A 237 0.69 11.63 -20.82
N GLU A 238 -0.01 11.20 -21.86
CA GLU A 238 -1.46 11.30 -21.97
C GLU A 238 -2.20 10.06 -21.43
N GLY A 239 -1.49 9.00 -21.04
CA GLY A 239 -2.05 7.73 -20.57
C GLY A 239 -2.34 6.68 -21.64
N GLY A 240 -2.00 6.95 -22.90
CA GLY A 240 -2.05 5.96 -23.98
C GLY A 240 -0.86 5.00 -23.93
N SER A 241 -0.94 3.88 -24.66
CA SER A 241 0.11 2.86 -24.68
C SER A 241 1.44 3.39 -25.25
N ALA A 242 2.52 3.16 -24.50
CA ALA A 242 3.92 3.33 -24.92
C ALA A 242 4.68 1.99 -25.06
N VAL A 243 3.95 0.88 -24.93
CA VAL A 243 4.50 -0.50 -24.93
C VAL A 243 5.29 -0.85 -26.18
N PRO A 244 4.89 -0.48 -27.42
CA PRO A 244 5.64 -0.81 -28.64
C PRO A 244 6.99 -0.06 -28.73
N ASN A 245 7.96 -0.50 -27.94
CA ASN A 245 9.27 0.12 -27.75
C ASN A 245 10.34 -0.97 -27.61
N GLU A 246 11.46 -0.82 -28.33
CA GLU A 246 12.57 -1.79 -28.31
C GLU A 246 13.19 -1.96 -26.92
N LYS A 247 13.21 -0.91 -26.09
CA LYS A 247 13.69 -1.02 -24.70
C LYS A 247 12.74 -1.86 -23.84
N THR A 248 11.43 -1.73 -24.03
CA THR A 248 10.44 -2.61 -23.37
C THR A 248 10.67 -4.07 -23.75
N LYS A 249 10.85 -4.33 -25.06
CA LYS A 249 11.16 -5.66 -25.57
C LYS A 249 12.44 -6.24 -24.96
N ALA A 250 13.52 -5.45 -24.94
CA ALA A 250 14.80 -5.86 -24.40
C ALA A 250 14.73 -6.25 -22.91
N MET A 251 13.92 -5.56 -22.10
CA MET A 251 13.73 -5.92 -20.69
C MET A 251 12.92 -7.20 -20.50
N ILE A 252 11.91 -7.44 -21.35
CA ILE A 252 11.15 -8.71 -21.37
C ILE A 252 12.08 -9.87 -21.76
N GLU A 253 12.90 -9.69 -22.79
CA GLU A 253 13.89 -10.67 -23.22
C GLU A 253 14.95 -10.92 -22.15
N LYS A 254 15.42 -9.88 -21.45
CA LYS A 254 16.35 -10.03 -20.32
C LYS A 254 15.74 -10.85 -19.19
N TYR A 255 14.49 -10.58 -18.80
CA TYR A 255 13.78 -11.38 -17.81
C TYR A 255 13.69 -12.85 -18.23
N ALA A 256 13.30 -13.10 -19.49
CA ALA A 256 13.17 -14.45 -20.02
C ALA A 256 14.52 -15.20 -20.08
N ASP A 257 15.60 -14.52 -20.45
CA ASP A 257 16.96 -15.08 -20.42
C ASP A 257 17.39 -15.47 -19.00
N LEU A 258 17.15 -14.59 -18.01
CA LEU A 258 17.46 -14.89 -16.61
C LEU A 258 16.68 -16.10 -16.08
N TYR A 259 15.39 -16.20 -16.44
CA TYR A 259 14.56 -17.35 -16.07
C TYR A 259 15.02 -18.64 -16.76
N ASN A 260 15.30 -18.60 -18.06
CA ASN A 260 15.74 -19.78 -18.83
C ASN A 260 17.11 -20.31 -18.40
N LYS A 261 17.95 -19.44 -17.83
CA LYS A 261 19.24 -19.81 -17.21
C LYS A 261 19.12 -20.27 -15.76
N GLU A 262 17.89 -20.35 -15.22
CA GLU A 262 17.61 -20.70 -13.82
C GLU A 262 18.34 -19.77 -12.83
N ILE A 263 18.53 -18.50 -13.19
CA ILE A 263 18.99 -17.46 -12.26
C ILE A 263 17.81 -16.97 -11.41
N ILE A 264 16.61 -17.00 -11.99
CA ILE A 264 15.33 -16.85 -11.32
C ILE A 264 14.78 -18.25 -11.01
N PRO A 265 14.21 -18.50 -9.82
CA PRO A 265 13.66 -19.82 -9.50
C PRO A 265 12.55 -20.25 -10.48
N PRO A 266 12.53 -21.51 -10.95
CA PRO A 266 11.47 -22.01 -11.84
C PRO A 266 10.06 -21.88 -11.24
N SER A 267 9.94 -21.94 -9.91
CA SER A 267 8.67 -21.75 -9.20
C SER A 267 8.08 -20.34 -9.32
N ALA A 268 8.88 -19.34 -9.72
CA ALA A 268 8.49 -17.93 -9.85
C ALA A 268 7.22 -17.71 -10.68
N THR A 269 6.94 -18.61 -11.62
CA THR A 269 5.74 -18.59 -12.48
C THR A 269 4.42 -18.85 -11.76
N THR A 270 4.47 -19.30 -10.50
CA THR A 270 3.29 -19.68 -9.69
C THR A 270 3.20 -18.92 -8.38
N TRP A 271 4.09 -17.95 -8.17
CA TRP A 271 4.15 -17.20 -6.93
C TRP A 271 3.00 -16.20 -6.78
N ASP A 272 2.62 -15.98 -5.54
CA ASP A 272 1.94 -14.76 -5.10
C ASP A 272 3.00 -13.75 -4.62
N PRO A 273 2.62 -12.54 -4.17
CA PRO A 273 3.60 -11.55 -3.68
C PRO A 273 4.53 -12.07 -2.57
N GLY A 274 4.13 -13.10 -1.82
CA GLY A 274 4.96 -13.69 -0.76
C GLY A 274 6.06 -14.63 -1.26
N GLY A 275 6.11 -14.94 -2.56
CA GLY A 275 7.06 -15.90 -3.14
C GLY A 275 8.51 -15.49 -2.96
N ASN A 276 8.84 -14.22 -3.22
CA ASN A 276 10.21 -13.70 -3.07
C ASN A 276 10.69 -13.74 -1.59
N ASN A 277 9.81 -13.48 -0.63
CA ASN A 277 10.12 -13.57 0.80
C ASN A 277 10.37 -15.03 1.17
N THR A 278 9.53 -15.93 0.66
CA THR A 278 9.66 -17.36 0.93
C THR A 278 11.01 -17.89 0.46
N THR A 279 11.45 -17.57 -0.76
CA THR A 279 12.75 -18.06 -1.25
C THR A 279 13.93 -17.46 -0.52
N TYR A 280 13.84 -16.19 -0.11
CA TYR A 280 14.89 -15.56 0.69
C TYR A 280 15.00 -16.19 2.08
N LEU A 281 13.86 -16.41 2.75
CA LEU A 281 13.79 -17.06 4.07
C LEU A 281 14.22 -18.54 4.04
N MET A 282 14.04 -19.22 2.91
CA MET A 282 14.57 -20.58 2.69
C MET A 282 16.07 -20.58 2.40
N GLY A 283 16.68 -19.41 2.20
CA GLY A 283 18.09 -19.27 1.84
C GLY A 283 18.41 -19.67 0.41
N GLU A 284 17.41 -19.66 -0.48
CA GLU A 284 17.54 -20.09 -1.88
C GLU A 284 17.85 -18.92 -2.83
N SER A 285 17.51 -17.68 -2.48
CA SER A 285 17.74 -16.50 -3.34
C SER A 285 18.79 -15.55 -2.77
N ALA A 286 19.72 -15.12 -3.61
CA ALA A 286 20.78 -14.17 -3.22
C ALA A 286 20.30 -12.72 -3.16
N ILE A 287 19.44 -12.31 -4.10
CA ILE A 287 18.89 -10.96 -4.20
C ILE A 287 17.37 -11.05 -4.35
N VAL A 288 16.62 -10.27 -3.57
CA VAL A 288 15.17 -10.07 -3.73
C VAL A 288 14.79 -8.60 -3.54
N PHE A 289 13.61 -8.21 -4.03
CA PHE A 289 13.02 -6.90 -3.81
C PHE A 289 11.71 -7.07 -3.06
N ASN A 290 11.58 -6.45 -1.89
CA ASN A 290 10.32 -6.45 -1.14
C ASN A 290 10.26 -5.23 -0.21
N ALA A 291 9.10 -4.99 0.39
CA ALA A 291 8.97 -4.14 1.54
C ALA A 291 9.84 -4.62 2.72
N PRO A 292 10.17 -3.73 3.67
CA PRO A 292 10.91 -4.09 4.89
C PRO A 292 10.20 -5.08 5.83
N THR A 293 9.04 -5.60 5.45
CA THR A 293 8.40 -6.74 6.13
C THR A 293 9.29 -7.98 6.10
N LEU A 294 10.09 -8.19 5.06
CA LEU A 294 11.10 -9.25 5.02
C LEU A 294 12.15 -9.08 6.13
N TYR A 295 12.66 -7.86 6.31
CA TYR A 295 13.59 -7.53 7.40
C TYR A 295 12.99 -7.85 8.77
N ASN A 296 11.72 -7.47 8.97
CA ASN A 296 11.02 -7.74 10.22
C ASN A 296 10.85 -9.25 10.45
N ALA A 297 10.51 -10.03 9.41
CA ALA A 297 10.40 -11.48 9.51
C ALA A 297 11.74 -12.14 9.87
N LEU A 298 12.83 -11.74 9.21
CA LEU A 298 14.19 -12.21 9.49
C LEU A 298 14.61 -11.91 10.94
N LYS A 299 14.29 -10.70 11.42
CA LYS A 299 14.65 -10.26 12.77
C LYS A 299 13.81 -10.91 13.88
N ALA A 300 12.55 -11.23 13.60
CA ALA A 300 11.59 -11.67 14.61
C ALA A 300 11.73 -13.16 14.97
N ASP A 301 12.20 -14.00 14.05
CA ASP A 301 12.29 -15.44 14.23
C ASP A 301 13.76 -15.90 14.30
N GLU A 302 14.14 -16.53 15.42
CA GLU A 302 15.50 -17.05 15.63
C GLU A 302 15.89 -18.11 14.58
N ALA A 303 14.91 -18.76 13.94
CA ALA A 303 15.16 -19.70 12.83
C ALA A 303 15.88 -19.03 11.64
N TYR A 304 15.73 -17.71 11.47
CA TYR A 304 16.33 -16.97 10.36
C TYR A 304 17.58 -16.17 10.75
N LYS A 305 18.09 -16.35 11.97
CA LYS A 305 19.20 -15.54 12.48
C LYS A 305 20.45 -15.56 11.58
N GLU A 306 20.84 -16.73 11.08
CA GLU A 306 22.00 -16.85 10.18
C GLU A 306 21.77 -16.08 8.87
N ILE A 307 20.55 -16.12 8.33
CA ILE A 307 20.20 -15.36 7.13
C ILE A 307 20.22 -13.87 7.46
N PHE A 308 19.64 -13.46 8.58
CA PHE A 308 19.60 -12.07 9.05
C PHE A 308 21.00 -11.47 9.23
N GLU A 309 21.91 -12.20 9.88
CA GLU A 309 23.30 -11.77 10.08
C GLU A 309 24.07 -11.61 8.76
N ASN A 310 23.65 -12.33 7.72
CA ASN A 310 24.20 -12.27 6.36
C ASN A 310 23.31 -11.49 5.38
N THR A 311 22.40 -10.64 5.87
CA THR A 311 21.52 -9.81 5.05
C THR A 311 21.92 -8.35 5.14
N VAL A 312 22.07 -7.71 3.98
CA VAL A 312 22.05 -6.25 3.88
C VAL A 312 20.80 -5.80 3.14
N ALA A 313 20.16 -4.75 3.64
CA ALA A 313 19.07 -4.04 2.96
C ALA A 313 19.63 -2.77 2.33
N LEU A 314 19.36 -2.56 1.06
CA LEU A 314 19.86 -1.46 0.23
C LEU A 314 18.67 -0.80 -0.47
N ASN A 315 18.84 0.45 -0.89
CA ASN A 315 17.86 1.11 -1.75
C ASN A 315 17.69 0.35 -3.08
N MET A 316 16.61 0.64 -3.80
CA MET A 316 16.39 0.08 -5.13
C MET A 316 17.52 0.47 -6.09
N PRO A 317 17.90 -0.41 -7.04
CA PRO A 317 18.96 -0.11 -7.99
C PRO A 317 18.59 1.03 -8.94
N ASP A 318 19.59 1.82 -9.31
CA ASP A 318 19.46 2.83 -10.37
C ASP A 318 19.48 2.16 -11.75
N GLY A 319 18.86 2.80 -12.74
CA GLY A 319 19.03 2.42 -14.15
C GLY A 319 19.79 3.48 -14.94
N PRO A 320 20.13 3.15 -16.20
CA PRO A 320 20.95 4.02 -17.03
C PRO A 320 20.27 5.33 -17.43
N ASP A 321 18.93 5.38 -17.44
CA ASP A 321 18.18 6.57 -17.85
C ASP A 321 17.66 7.39 -16.65
N ASN A 322 17.29 6.75 -15.53
CA ASN A 322 16.85 7.43 -14.31
C ASN A 322 16.78 6.47 -13.09
N SER A 323 16.43 7.04 -11.93
CA SER A 323 16.23 6.39 -10.63
C SER A 323 14.78 6.54 -10.13
N GLN A 324 13.80 6.36 -11.02
CA GLN A 324 12.39 6.47 -10.66
C GLN A 324 11.90 5.19 -9.96
N HIS A 325 11.29 5.32 -8.79
CA HIS A 325 10.68 4.18 -8.08
C HIS A 325 9.19 4.41 -7.82
N MET A 326 8.46 3.31 -7.60
CA MET A 326 7.04 3.33 -7.24
C MET A 326 6.83 4.04 -5.90
N GLY A 327 5.96 5.06 -5.86
CA GLY A 327 5.54 5.70 -4.62
C GLY A 327 4.40 4.93 -3.96
N PHE A 328 4.53 4.65 -2.66
CA PHE A 328 3.51 3.98 -1.87
C PHE A 328 3.05 4.86 -0.71
N ILE A 329 2.23 5.88 -1.03
CA ILE A 329 1.81 6.87 -0.05
C ILE A 329 0.45 6.46 0.55
N THR A 330 0.40 6.30 1.87
CA THR A 330 -0.84 6.18 2.64
C THR A 330 -1.22 7.56 3.15
N GLY A 331 -2.51 7.87 3.16
CA GLY A 331 -2.96 9.18 3.61
C GLY A 331 -4.39 9.24 4.08
N TRP A 332 -4.69 10.35 4.74
CA TRP A 332 -6.01 10.67 5.27
C TRP A 332 -6.89 11.23 4.17
N GLN A 333 -8.02 10.61 3.90
CA GLN A 333 -8.98 11.11 2.93
C GLN A 333 -10.24 11.58 3.67
N ILE A 334 -10.79 12.71 3.25
CA ILE A 334 -12.11 13.15 3.71
C ILE A 334 -13.13 12.77 2.63
N MET A 335 -14.17 12.07 3.02
CA MET A 335 -15.23 11.63 2.11
C MET A 335 -16.18 12.79 1.81
N ASN A 336 -16.69 12.89 0.59
CA ASN A 336 -17.63 13.94 0.17
C ASN A 336 -18.97 13.92 0.94
N SER A 337 -19.24 12.82 1.66
CA SER A 337 -20.39 12.67 2.54
C SER A 337 -20.22 13.38 3.90
N CYS A 338 -18.98 13.73 4.28
CA CYS A 338 -18.64 14.43 5.52
C CYS A 338 -19.38 15.77 5.60
N LYS A 339 -19.96 16.06 6.78
CA LYS A 339 -20.75 17.29 7.02
C LYS A 339 -20.04 18.33 7.88
N ASP A 340 -19.02 17.94 8.62
CA ASP A 340 -18.26 18.81 9.52
C ASP A 340 -16.79 18.84 9.07
N MET A 341 -16.55 19.59 7.97
CA MET A 341 -15.23 19.70 7.34
C MET A 341 -14.18 20.26 8.31
N ASP A 342 -14.51 21.33 9.05
CA ASP A 342 -13.60 21.94 10.02
C ASP A 342 -13.08 20.92 11.04
N THR A 343 -13.97 20.04 11.55
CA THR A 343 -13.58 19.03 12.53
C THR A 343 -12.80 17.88 11.88
N ALA A 344 -13.07 17.55 10.62
CA ALA A 344 -12.30 16.57 9.89
C ALA A 344 -10.87 17.05 9.59
N GLU A 345 -10.70 18.30 9.19
CA GLU A 345 -9.39 18.89 8.96
C GLU A 345 -8.60 19.07 10.27
N ASP A 346 -9.24 19.51 11.37
CA ASP A 346 -8.61 19.57 12.69
C ASP A 346 -8.17 18.20 13.19
N PHE A 347 -8.98 17.15 12.95
CA PHE A 347 -8.60 15.77 13.23
C PHE A 347 -7.34 15.37 12.46
N ILE A 348 -7.29 15.57 11.15
CA ILE A 348 -6.13 15.20 10.32
C ILE A 348 -4.87 15.97 10.77
N LYS A 349 -4.98 17.28 11.05
CA LYS A 349 -3.86 18.08 11.59
C LYS A 349 -3.38 17.54 12.94
N PHE A 350 -4.29 17.09 13.80
CA PHE A 350 -3.94 16.48 15.09
C PHE A 350 -3.22 15.14 14.93
N MET A 351 -3.61 14.34 13.93
CA MET A 351 -2.92 13.08 13.58
C MET A 351 -1.54 13.33 12.94
N LEU A 352 -1.27 14.52 12.42
CA LEU A 352 0.02 14.90 11.82
C LEU A 352 0.95 15.68 12.75
N ASP A 353 0.61 15.74 14.04
CA ASP A 353 1.50 16.29 15.07
C ASP A 353 2.89 15.66 14.98
N LYS A 354 3.94 16.50 14.98
CA LYS A 354 5.30 16.09 14.68
C LYS A 354 5.82 15.01 15.62
N ASP A 355 5.72 15.25 16.93
CA ASP A 355 6.31 14.35 17.93
C ASP A 355 5.54 13.03 18.00
N TRP A 356 4.21 13.09 17.91
CA TRP A 356 3.39 11.91 17.85
C TRP A 356 3.64 11.08 16.59
N GLN A 357 3.65 11.71 15.41
CA GLN A 357 3.85 11.01 14.15
C GLN A 357 5.26 10.41 14.06
N ASN A 358 6.29 11.12 14.55
CA ASN A 358 7.65 10.56 14.64
C ASN A 358 7.67 9.29 15.50
N SER A 359 6.99 9.30 16.65
CA SER A 359 6.88 8.11 17.51
C SER A 359 6.15 6.95 16.80
N TYR A 360 5.07 7.24 16.07
CA TYR A 360 4.35 6.24 15.28
C TYR A 360 5.22 5.64 14.16
N LEU A 361 6.00 6.48 13.48
CA LEU A 361 6.92 6.05 12.43
C LEU A 361 8.07 5.21 12.99
N GLU A 362 8.61 5.54 14.17
CA GLU A 362 9.63 4.71 14.83
C GLU A 362 9.10 3.33 15.25
N ILE A 363 7.83 3.24 15.70
CA ILE A 363 7.16 1.96 16.01
C ILE A 363 6.95 1.12 14.76
N THR A 364 6.70 1.75 13.62
CA THR A 364 6.40 1.07 12.35
C THR A 364 7.61 0.88 11.45
N ALA A 365 8.76 1.42 11.84
CA ALA A 365 10.01 1.24 11.13
C ALA A 365 10.42 -0.24 11.08
N PRO A 366 11.06 -0.68 9.98
CA PRO A 366 11.39 0.09 8.78
C PRO A 366 10.25 0.11 7.74
N VAL A 367 9.10 -0.53 7.99
CA VAL A 367 8.06 -0.71 6.95
C VAL A 367 7.53 0.62 6.44
N PHE A 368 7.23 1.55 7.34
CA PHE A 368 6.80 2.90 6.98
C PHE A 368 7.91 3.91 7.23
N ALA A 369 8.16 4.73 6.22
CA ALA A 369 9.11 5.82 6.22
C ALA A 369 8.42 7.16 6.53
N PRO A 370 9.17 8.11 7.11
CA PRO A 370 8.72 9.49 7.24
C PRO A 370 8.51 10.13 5.87
N ILE A 371 7.61 11.12 5.85
CA ILE A 371 7.22 11.86 4.64
C ILE A 371 7.65 13.33 4.65
N PHE A 372 8.17 13.81 5.79
CA PHE A 372 8.56 15.20 6.00
C PHE A 372 10.08 15.35 6.02
N LYS A 373 10.58 16.48 5.49
CA LYS A 373 12.02 16.79 5.41
C LYS A 373 12.70 16.86 6.77
N ASP A 374 11.97 17.20 7.82
CA ASP A 374 12.51 17.27 9.18
C ASP A 374 12.89 15.90 9.77
N ALA A 375 12.53 14.79 9.11
CA ALA A 375 13.03 13.47 9.48
C ALA A 375 14.55 13.35 9.31
N GLU A 376 15.16 14.16 8.44
CA GLU A 376 16.62 14.21 8.27
C GLU A 376 17.34 14.74 9.53
N GLU A 377 16.61 15.39 10.44
CA GLU A 377 17.14 15.86 11.71
C GLU A 377 17.17 14.75 12.77
N ASN A 378 16.28 13.76 12.67
CA ASN A 378 16.14 12.67 13.64
C ASN A 378 17.18 11.57 13.42
N ASP A 379 18.03 11.32 14.43
CA ASP A 379 19.12 10.34 14.39
C ASP A 379 18.65 8.89 14.14
N PHE A 380 17.40 8.55 14.51
CA PHE A 380 16.82 7.23 14.26
C PHE A 380 16.83 6.85 12.78
N TRP A 381 16.72 7.84 11.89
CA TRP A 381 16.61 7.64 10.44
C TRP A 381 17.94 7.73 9.69
N LYS A 382 19.08 7.93 10.37
CA LYS A 382 20.36 8.22 9.71
C LYS A 382 21.21 7.00 9.40
N GLU A 383 20.87 5.82 9.92
CA GLU A 383 21.71 4.63 9.81
C GLU A 383 20.94 3.36 9.38
N GLY A 384 21.69 2.39 8.86
CA GLY A 384 21.18 1.07 8.51
C GLY A 384 20.00 1.11 7.54
N ILE A 385 19.05 0.19 7.76
CA ILE A 385 17.84 0.09 6.95
C ILE A 385 16.95 1.34 7.06
N ASN A 386 16.98 2.05 8.19
CA ASN A 386 16.18 3.27 8.37
C ASN A 386 16.64 4.38 7.42
N ALA A 387 17.95 4.50 7.18
CA ALA A 387 18.47 5.41 6.16
C ALA A 387 18.01 5.05 4.74
N GLN A 388 17.93 3.75 4.44
CA GLN A 388 17.49 3.27 3.12
C GLN A 388 16.01 3.61 2.87
N VAL A 389 15.14 3.46 3.87
CA VAL A 389 13.71 3.76 3.68
C VAL A 389 13.45 5.26 3.54
N VAL A 390 14.25 6.12 4.19
CA VAL A 390 14.20 7.57 3.93
C VAL A 390 14.74 7.90 2.53
N ALA A 391 15.84 7.28 2.12
CA ALA A 391 16.39 7.46 0.78
C ALA A 391 15.40 7.04 -0.32
N TYR A 392 14.65 5.96 -0.09
CA TYR A 392 13.55 5.54 -0.98
C TYR A 392 12.43 6.59 -0.99
N ALA A 393 11.90 6.96 0.17
CA ALA A 393 10.78 7.90 0.28
C ALA A 393 11.06 9.23 -0.42
N LYS A 394 12.31 9.70 -0.41
CA LYS A 394 12.75 10.93 -1.10
C LYS A 394 12.70 10.88 -2.62
N ASN A 395 12.77 9.69 -3.21
CA ASN A 395 12.92 9.50 -4.67
C ASN A 395 11.74 8.71 -5.29
N ALA A 396 10.86 8.13 -4.47
CA ALA A 396 9.73 7.32 -4.90
C ALA A 396 8.52 8.16 -5.35
N GLY A 397 8.66 8.86 -6.47
CA GLY A 397 7.60 9.68 -7.09
C GLY A 397 6.73 8.97 -8.13
N GLY A 398 6.92 7.67 -8.35
CA GLY A 398 6.24 6.90 -9.38
C GLY A 398 4.82 6.52 -8.95
N TYR A 399 3.98 6.19 -9.92
CA TYR A 399 2.61 5.72 -9.69
C TYR A 399 2.24 4.75 -10.82
N TYR A 400 1.15 4.01 -10.66
CA TYR A 400 0.79 2.90 -11.57
C TYR A 400 0.71 3.28 -13.06
N GLY A 401 0.33 4.52 -13.36
CA GLY A 401 0.25 5.08 -14.71
C GLY A 401 1.43 5.93 -15.15
N TYR A 402 2.55 5.96 -14.42
CA TYR A 402 3.69 6.82 -14.75
C TYR A 402 4.19 6.61 -16.19
N PRO A 403 4.47 7.68 -16.97
CA PRO A 403 4.50 9.10 -16.58
C PRO A 403 3.23 9.91 -16.95
N ALA A 404 2.06 9.27 -17.02
CA ALA A 404 0.81 9.93 -17.41
C ALA A 404 0.47 11.14 -16.52
N LYS A 405 0.36 12.33 -17.09
CA LYS A 405 0.13 13.60 -16.38
C LYS A 405 -1.35 13.99 -16.25
N THR A 406 -2.20 13.39 -17.07
CA THR A 406 -3.65 13.64 -17.06
C THR A 406 -4.33 12.74 -16.03
N LEU A 407 -5.43 13.21 -15.42
CA LEU A 407 -6.22 12.40 -14.49
C LEU A 407 -6.70 11.10 -15.17
N ASP A 408 -7.24 11.22 -16.38
CA ASP A 408 -7.69 10.06 -17.17
C ASP A 408 -6.56 9.06 -17.40
N GLY A 409 -5.36 9.54 -17.75
CA GLY A 409 -4.21 8.67 -17.97
C GLY A 409 -3.71 7.98 -16.71
N MET A 410 -3.72 8.68 -15.57
CA MET A 410 -3.44 8.06 -14.27
C MET A 410 -4.46 6.98 -13.93
N VAL A 411 -5.74 7.20 -14.25
CA VAL A 411 -6.83 6.22 -14.06
C VAL A 411 -6.67 5.02 -14.97
N VAL A 412 -6.25 5.21 -16.24
CA VAL A 412 -5.88 4.08 -17.14
C VAL A 412 -4.82 3.22 -16.46
N GLY A 413 -3.76 3.85 -15.96
CA GLY A 413 -2.67 3.15 -15.28
C GLY A 413 -3.10 2.33 -14.08
N ILE A 414 -4.02 2.87 -13.27
CA ILE A 414 -4.56 2.20 -12.10
C ILE A 414 -5.46 1.02 -12.47
N LYS A 415 -6.41 1.22 -13.39
CA LYS A 415 -7.27 0.13 -13.88
C LYS A 415 -6.48 -0.99 -14.52
N HIS A 416 -5.40 -0.62 -15.23
CA HIS A 416 -4.47 -1.56 -15.83
C HIS A 416 -3.66 -2.32 -14.77
N TYR A 417 -3.15 -1.66 -13.74
CA TYR A 417 -2.34 -2.31 -12.70
C TYR A 417 -3.09 -3.42 -11.96
N PHE A 418 -4.35 -3.17 -11.57
CA PHE A 418 -5.13 -4.12 -10.77
C PHE A 418 -5.63 -5.35 -11.54
N THR A 419 -5.29 -5.50 -12.82
CA THR A 419 -5.48 -6.74 -13.60
C THR A 419 -4.21 -7.57 -13.76
N TYR A 420 -3.10 -7.19 -13.10
CA TYR A 420 -1.79 -7.87 -13.13
C TYR A 420 -1.21 -8.18 -14.54
N PRO A 421 -1.31 -7.25 -15.52
CA PRO A 421 -0.97 -7.54 -16.91
C PRO A 421 0.55 -7.68 -17.14
N VAL A 422 1.41 -7.04 -16.35
CA VAL A 422 2.88 -7.19 -16.47
C VAL A 422 3.28 -8.56 -15.98
N ALA A 423 2.71 -9.00 -14.85
CA ALA A 423 2.97 -10.33 -14.34
C ALA A 423 2.50 -11.40 -15.33
N GLU A 424 1.29 -11.27 -15.88
CA GLU A 424 0.77 -12.13 -16.96
C GLU A 424 1.65 -12.12 -18.21
N MET A 425 2.11 -10.93 -18.65
CA MET A 425 2.98 -10.77 -19.81
C MET A 425 4.28 -11.54 -19.63
N LEU A 426 4.99 -11.34 -18.51
CA LEU A 426 6.23 -12.06 -18.22
C LEU A 426 5.98 -13.56 -18.09
N ASN A 427 4.92 -13.97 -17.39
CA ASN A 427 4.54 -15.38 -17.26
C ASN A 427 4.37 -16.04 -18.63
N SER A 428 3.61 -15.39 -19.52
CA SER A 428 3.32 -15.94 -20.85
C SER A 428 4.58 -16.12 -21.71
N VAL A 429 5.56 -15.23 -21.56
CA VAL A 429 6.84 -15.31 -22.29
C VAL A 429 7.69 -16.44 -21.73
N VAL A 430 7.88 -16.51 -20.41
CA VAL A 430 8.77 -17.53 -19.81
C VAL A 430 8.20 -18.94 -19.83
N THR A 431 6.86 -19.08 -19.89
CA THR A 431 6.20 -20.38 -20.08
C THR A 431 6.10 -20.79 -21.55
N GLY A 432 6.51 -19.92 -22.49
CA GLY A 432 6.44 -20.17 -23.93
C GLY A 432 5.02 -20.08 -24.51
N ALA A 433 4.06 -19.53 -23.78
CA ALA A 433 2.70 -19.29 -24.25
C ALA A 433 2.62 -18.14 -25.28
N ALA A 434 3.56 -17.19 -25.23
CA ALA A 434 3.67 -16.08 -26.17
C ALA A 434 5.14 -15.73 -26.46
N THR A 435 5.44 -15.18 -27.64
CA THR A 435 6.70 -14.46 -27.85
C THR A 435 6.67 -13.09 -27.17
N PRO A 436 7.81 -12.43 -26.92
CA PRO A 436 7.83 -11.06 -26.42
C PRO A 436 6.95 -10.10 -27.24
N GLU A 437 6.96 -10.20 -28.57
CA GLU A 437 6.13 -9.38 -29.45
C GLU A 437 4.64 -9.63 -29.24
N GLN A 438 4.22 -10.90 -29.18
CA GLN A 438 2.82 -11.25 -28.95
C GLN A 438 2.32 -10.75 -27.58
N ALA A 439 3.16 -10.87 -26.55
CA ALA A 439 2.84 -10.40 -25.21
C ALA A 439 2.73 -8.86 -25.17
N MET A 440 3.63 -8.15 -25.84
CA MET A 440 3.56 -6.68 -26.01
C MET A 440 2.36 -6.23 -26.84
N GLU A 441 1.98 -6.97 -27.89
CA GLU A 441 0.79 -6.68 -28.69
C GLU A 441 -0.49 -6.79 -27.85
N LYS A 442 -0.61 -7.84 -27.02
CA LYS A 442 -1.72 -7.99 -26.07
C LYS A 442 -1.76 -6.82 -25.09
N MET A 443 -0.65 -6.52 -24.41
CA MET A 443 -0.53 -5.41 -23.47
C MET A 443 -0.96 -4.07 -24.11
N ASN A 444 -0.52 -3.81 -25.34
CA ASN A 444 -0.89 -2.61 -26.08
C ASN A 444 -2.39 -2.56 -26.42
N ALA A 445 -3.03 -3.69 -26.69
CA ALA A 445 -4.48 -3.76 -26.91
C ALA A 445 -5.25 -3.52 -25.60
N ASP A 446 -4.84 -4.16 -24.51
CA ASP A 446 -5.46 -4.02 -23.18
C ASP A 446 -5.45 -2.55 -22.72
N ILE A 447 -4.30 -1.85 -22.84
CA ILE A 447 -4.19 -0.43 -22.48
C ILE A 447 -5.12 0.44 -23.34
N LYS A 448 -5.25 0.15 -24.64
CA LYS A 448 -6.15 0.91 -25.53
C LYS A 448 -7.62 0.70 -25.14
N GLU A 449 -8.02 -0.54 -24.87
CA GLU A 449 -9.39 -0.85 -24.43
C GLU A 449 -9.74 -0.13 -23.13
N ILE A 450 -8.83 -0.17 -22.14
CA ILE A 450 -9.02 0.57 -20.88
C ILE A 450 -9.13 2.08 -21.13
N SER A 451 -8.25 2.63 -21.98
CA SER A 451 -8.27 4.06 -22.34
C SER A 451 -9.56 4.50 -23.02
N GLU A 452 -10.16 3.63 -23.84
CA GLU A 452 -11.44 3.89 -24.49
C GLU A 452 -12.62 3.81 -23.51
N SER A 453 -12.53 2.98 -22.47
CA SER A 453 -13.57 2.85 -21.44
C SER A 453 -13.70 4.05 -20.48
N ILE A 454 -12.69 4.93 -20.45
CA ILE A 454 -12.63 6.10 -19.56
C ILE A 454 -13.17 7.36 -20.23
N LYS A 455 -13.13 7.43 -21.57
CA LYS A 455 -13.66 8.54 -22.38
C LYS A 455 -15.16 8.43 -22.57
#